data_AF-A0A4S0SAX1-F1
#
_entry.id   AF-A0A4S0SAX1-F1
#
_cell.length_a   1.000
_cell.length_b   1.000
_cell.length_c   1.000
_cell.angle_alpha   90.00
_cell.angle_beta   90.00
_cell.angle_gamma   90.00
#
_symmetry.space_group_name_H-M   'P 1'
#
loop_
_entity.id
_entity.type
_entity.pdbx_description
1 polymer ?
#
loop_
_entity_poly.entity_id
_entity_poly.type
_entity_poly.pdbx_seq_one_letter_code
_entity_poly.pdbx_strand_id
1 'polypeptide(L)'
;MTGETGKRSYVVGQTEIAARPLDPALYLVATPIGNLADITLRALETLAAADIVACEDTRVSRVLLDRYGIRRRTTAYHEHNAGEAGPKLIAALAAGQSVALISDAGTPLVSDPGYRLVGEALDQGIRVVPIPGPSAPLAALTASGLPSDAFLFAGFLPVKVGQRLSRLEALRAVPATLIFFESPRRLAESLGAMVEALGGERKAAIGRELTKTFEEIRTGTLRALADHYAAADTPKGEIVVCIGPAEAKADEPEDIDRLLLSLAAEMPASKAAAEAAKMTGGQKQALYRRLLELREGRDG
;
A
#
# COMPACT_ATOMS: atom_id res chain seq x y z
N MET A 1 -23.50 -34.79 17.38
CA MET A 1 -23.46 -35.09 15.93
C MET A 1 -22.07 -34.80 15.43
N THR A 2 -21.27 -35.85 15.29
CA THR A 2 -19.92 -35.83 14.70
C THR A 2 -20.08 -35.52 13.21
N GLY A 3 -20.02 -34.23 12.85
CA GLY A 3 -20.04 -33.79 11.46
C GLY A 3 -18.84 -34.37 10.74
N GLU A 4 -19.08 -34.99 9.59
CA GLU A 4 -18.05 -35.50 8.69
C GLU A 4 -16.88 -34.51 8.62
N THR A 5 -15.70 -34.95 9.00
CA THR A 5 -14.44 -34.25 8.74
C THR A 5 -14.21 -34.27 7.23
N GLY A 6 -14.94 -33.40 6.51
CA GLY A 6 -14.89 -33.28 5.07
C GLY A 6 -13.44 -33.20 4.60
N LYS A 7 -13.06 -34.13 3.72
CA LYS A 7 -11.71 -34.34 3.18
C LYS A 7 -11.01 -32.99 2.97
N ARG A 8 -9.90 -32.77 3.69
CA ARG A 8 -9.12 -31.54 3.56
C ARG A 8 -8.41 -31.52 2.23
N SER A 9 -8.97 -30.79 1.27
CA SER A 9 -8.54 -30.79 -0.12
C SER A 9 -8.94 -29.50 -0.84
N TYR A 10 -8.26 -29.23 -1.95
CA TYR A 10 -8.56 -28.16 -2.90
C TYR A 10 -8.31 -28.67 -4.33
N VAL A 11 -8.84 -27.97 -5.32
CA VAL A 11 -8.78 -28.36 -6.74
C VAL A 11 -7.94 -27.35 -7.52
N VAL A 12 -6.98 -27.83 -8.31
CA VAL A 12 -6.26 -27.00 -9.29
C VAL A 12 -6.45 -27.61 -10.68
N GLY A 13 -7.11 -26.88 -11.57
CA GLY A 13 -7.55 -27.43 -12.86
C GLY A 13 -8.56 -28.57 -12.63
N GLN A 14 -8.17 -29.79 -13.01
CA GLN A 14 -8.97 -31.00 -12.82
C GLN A 14 -8.44 -31.91 -11.69
N THR A 15 -7.40 -31.46 -10.98
CA THR A 15 -6.72 -32.29 -9.97
C THR A 15 -7.17 -31.90 -8.57
N GLU A 16 -7.70 -32.86 -7.82
CA GLU A 16 -7.93 -32.72 -6.38
C GLU A 16 -6.63 -33.00 -5.62
N ILE A 17 -6.22 -32.07 -4.76
CA ILE A 17 -5.00 -32.13 -3.98
C ILE A 17 -5.37 -32.17 -2.50
N ALA A 18 -4.83 -33.15 -1.76
CA ALA A 18 -5.00 -33.21 -0.31
C ALA A 18 -4.21 -32.10 0.38
N ALA A 19 -4.85 -31.38 1.29
CA ALA A 19 -4.22 -30.31 2.05
C ALA A 19 -3.48 -30.91 3.26
N ARG A 20 -2.23 -30.52 3.44
CA ARG A 20 -1.44 -30.94 4.61
C ARG A 20 -2.04 -30.36 5.90
N PRO A 21 -1.95 -31.07 7.05
CA PRO A 21 -2.36 -30.51 8.33
C PRO A 21 -1.64 -29.19 8.63
N LEU A 22 -2.34 -28.26 9.25
CA LEU A 22 -1.77 -27.01 9.76
C LEU A 22 -1.53 -27.11 11.26
N ASP A 23 -0.46 -26.47 11.71
CA ASP A 23 -0.29 -26.19 13.13
C ASP A 23 -1.34 -25.17 13.60
N PRO A 24 -1.73 -25.19 14.88
CA PRO A 24 -2.59 -24.16 15.46
C PRO A 24 -1.93 -22.78 15.37
N ALA A 25 -2.55 -21.87 14.62
CA ALA A 25 -2.10 -20.50 14.41
C ALA A 25 -3.19 -19.66 13.75
N LEU A 26 -3.02 -18.34 13.80
CA LEU A 26 -3.76 -17.39 12.97
C LEU A 26 -3.00 -17.19 11.66
N TYR A 27 -3.56 -17.67 10.55
CA TYR A 27 -3.01 -17.53 9.21
C TYR A 27 -3.62 -16.32 8.51
N LEU A 28 -2.80 -15.36 8.07
CA LEU A 28 -3.26 -14.20 7.29
C LEU A 28 -3.10 -14.53 5.82
N VAL A 29 -4.20 -14.80 5.11
CA VAL A 29 -4.16 -15.35 3.76
C VAL A 29 -4.56 -14.29 2.74
N ALA A 30 -3.61 -13.90 1.89
CA ALA A 30 -3.92 -13.01 0.77
C ALA A 30 -4.79 -13.71 -0.28
N THR A 31 -5.85 -13.02 -0.72
CA THR A 31 -6.81 -13.47 -1.74
C THR A 31 -6.63 -12.67 -3.05
N PRO A 32 -7.12 -13.18 -4.18
CA PRO A 32 -7.13 -12.44 -5.45
C PRO A 32 -7.76 -11.04 -5.37
N ILE A 33 -7.26 -10.11 -6.20
CA ILE A 33 -7.79 -8.74 -6.32
C ILE A 33 -8.68 -8.52 -7.56
N GLY A 34 -9.03 -9.60 -8.26
CA GLY A 34 -9.85 -9.54 -9.47
C GLY A 34 -9.79 -10.80 -10.32
N ASN A 35 -8.61 -11.41 -10.44
CA ASN A 35 -8.42 -12.67 -11.16
C ASN A 35 -8.19 -13.83 -10.21
N LEU A 36 -9.14 -14.79 -10.20
CA LEU A 36 -9.04 -15.96 -9.33
C LEU A 36 -7.72 -16.73 -9.48
N ALA A 37 -7.10 -16.71 -10.67
CA ALA A 37 -5.82 -17.38 -10.92
C ALA A 37 -4.62 -16.81 -10.15
N ASP A 38 -4.73 -15.61 -9.57
CA ASP A 38 -3.63 -14.98 -8.82
C ASP A 38 -3.44 -15.55 -7.40
N ILE A 39 -4.32 -16.45 -6.96
CA ILE A 39 -4.15 -17.11 -5.67
C ILE A 39 -2.92 -18.02 -5.67
N THR A 40 -2.20 -18.05 -4.54
CA THR A 40 -1.04 -18.93 -4.39
C THR A 40 -1.47 -20.35 -4.02
N LEU A 41 -0.68 -21.34 -4.43
CA LEU A 41 -0.90 -22.74 -4.01
C LEU A 41 -0.90 -22.89 -2.48
N ARG A 42 -0.06 -22.11 -1.78
CA ARG A 42 -0.01 -22.11 -0.31
C ARG A 42 -1.28 -21.54 0.30
N ALA A 43 -1.86 -20.48 -0.28
CA ALA A 43 -3.14 -19.95 0.15
C ALA A 43 -4.26 -20.97 0.01
N LEU A 44 -4.35 -21.68 -1.13
CA LEU A 44 -5.33 -22.74 -1.34
C LEU A 44 -5.19 -23.86 -0.32
N GLU A 45 -3.96 -24.35 -0.09
CA GLU A 45 -3.70 -25.38 0.89
C GLU A 45 -4.05 -24.91 2.31
N THR A 46 -3.66 -23.69 2.69
CA THR A 46 -3.97 -23.12 4.01
C THR A 46 -5.48 -23.01 4.22
N LEU A 47 -6.22 -22.46 3.25
CA LEU A 47 -7.68 -22.35 3.33
C LEU A 47 -8.35 -23.73 3.41
N ALA A 48 -7.87 -24.69 2.62
CA ALA A 48 -8.36 -26.07 2.67
C ALA A 48 -8.01 -26.81 3.96
N ALA A 49 -6.90 -26.46 4.61
CA ALA A 49 -6.46 -27.15 5.82
C ALA A 49 -6.98 -26.52 7.11
N ALA A 50 -7.29 -25.22 7.13
CA ALA A 50 -7.72 -24.50 8.32
C ALA A 50 -9.02 -25.07 8.92
N ASP A 51 -9.16 -25.00 10.25
CA ASP A 51 -10.40 -25.43 10.93
C ASP A 51 -11.51 -24.40 10.76
N ILE A 52 -11.15 -23.11 10.72
CA ILE A 52 -12.06 -21.98 10.54
C ILE A 52 -11.50 -21.04 9.48
N VAL A 53 -12.34 -20.61 8.54
CA VAL A 53 -12.04 -19.50 7.63
C VAL A 53 -12.82 -18.26 8.10
N ALA A 54 -12.12 -17.28 8.66
CA ALA A 54 -12.67 -15.97 8.99
C ALA A 54 -12.59 -15.07 7.76
N CYS A 55 -13.71 -14.49 7.34
CA CYS A 55 -13.80 -13.68 6.12
C CYS A 55 -14.71 -12.47 6.32
N GLU A 56 -14.44 -11.38 5.61
CA GLU A 56 -15.23 -10.16 5.68
C GLU A 56 -16.65 -10.37 5.16
N ASP A 57 -16.81 -10.75 3.89
CA ASP A 57 -18.07 -11.21 3.34
C ASP A 57 -17.99 -12.70 2.91
N THR A 58 -18.73 -13.53 3.64
CA THR A 58 -18.88 -14.97 3.33
C THR A 58 -19.43 -15.25 1.93
N ARG A 59 -20.16 -14.31 1.31
CA ARG A 59 -20.71 -14.44 -0.04
C ARG A 59 -19.64 -14.21 -1.10
N VAL A 60 -18.80 -13.20 -0.92
CA VAL A 60 -17.66 -12.90 -1.79
C VAL A 60 -16.65 -14.05 -1.71
N SER A 61 -16.27 -14.42 -0.49
CA SER A 61 -15.32 -15.50 -0.23
C SER A 61 -15.79 -16.85 -0.78
N ARG A 62 -17.10 -17.10 -0.82
CA ARG A 62 -17.66 -18.35 -1.37
C ARG A 62 -17.31 -18.55 -2.85
N VAL A 63 -17.25 -17.49 -3.65
CA VAL A 63 -16.87 -17.59 -5.07
C VAL A 63 -15.47 -18.19 -5.20
N LEU A 64 -14.52 -17.72 -4.39
CA LEU A 64 -13.17 -18.25 -4.34
C LEU A 64 -13.16 -19.71 -3.85
N LEU A 65 -13.82 -19.99 -2.72
CA LEU A 65 -13.82 -21.33 -2.13
C LEU A 65 -14.44 -22.37 -3.08
N ASP A 66 -15.57 -22.03 -3.72
CA ASP A 66 -16.25 -22.90 -4.68
C ASP A 66 -15.39 -23.14 -5.94
N ARG A 67 -14.72 -22.10 -6.45
CA ARG A 67 -13.80 -22.23 -7.61
C ARG A 67 -12.74 -23.29 -7.37
N TYR A 68 -12.22 -23.38 -6.15
CA TYR A 68 -11.13 -24.28 -5.77
C TYR A 68 -11.62 -25.51 -4.99
N GLY A 69 -12.94 -25.77 -4.94
CA GLY A 69 -13.51 -26.96 -4.29
C GLY A 69 -13.29 -27.01 -2.77
N ILE A 70 -13.03 -25.88 -2.12
CA ILE A 70 -12.71 -25.80 -0.69
C ILE A 70 -14.00 -25.78 0.13
N ARG A 71 -14.27 -26.85 0.89
CA ARG A 71 -15.44 -26.96 1.76
C ARG A 71 -15.07 -26.72 3.22
N ARG A 72 -15.15 -25.46 3.66
CA ARG A 72 -14.82 -25.07 5.04
C ARG A 72 -15.89 -24.27 5.73
N ARG A 73 -15.88 -24.35 7.06
CA ARG A 73 -16.71 -23.51 7.90
C ARG A 73 -16.19 -22.08 7.80
N THR A 74 -16.98 -21.22 7.17
CA THR A 74 -16.74 -19.79 7.11
C THR A 74 -17.39 -19.09 8.30
N THR A 75 -16.69 -18.14 8.89
CA THR A 75 -17.19 -17.24 9.94
C THR A 75 -17.04 -15.80 9.43
N ALA A 76 -18.12 -15.01 9.46
CA ALA A 76 -18.04 -13.60 9.12
C ALA A 76 -17.22 -12.84 10.18
N TYR A 77 -16.22 -12.07 9.77
CA TYR A 77 -15.41 -11.21 10.63
C TYR A 77 -15.09 -9.90 9.90
N HIS A 78 -15.68 -8.81 10.38
CA HIS A 78 -15.56 -7.46 9.83
C HIS A 78 -15.66 -6.42 10.97
N GLU A 79 -15.34 -5.15 10.71
CA GLU A 79 -15.25 -4.13 11.77
C GLU A 79 -16.50 -4.06 12.67
N HIS A 80 -17.69 -4.11 12.07
CA HIS A 80 -18.96 -4.01 12.82
C HIS A 80 -19.25 -5.20 13.75
N ASN A 81 -18.72 -6.40 13.47
CA ASN A 81 -18.96 -7.58 14.30
C ASN A 81 -17.72 -8.04 15.08
N ALA A 82 -16.60 -7.34 14.95
CA ALA A 82 -15.33 -7.72 15.53
C ALA A 82 -15.40 -7.93 17.06
N GLY A 83 -16.24 -7.15 17.76
CA GLY A 83 -16.46 -7.31 19.21
C GLY A 83 -17.17 -8.60 19.61
N GLU A 84 -17.92 -9.24 18.72
CA GLU A 84 -18.62 -10.51 18.99
C GLU A 84 -17.86 -11.71 18.39
N ALA A 85 -17.39 -11.56 17.14
CA ALA A 85 -16.72 -12.64 16.42
C ALA A 85 -15.26 -12.84 16.87
N GLY A 86 -14.56 -11.75 17.22
CA GLY A 86 -13.17 -11.78 17.66
C GLY A 86 -12.93 -12.73 18.85
N PRO A 87 -13.64 -12.57 19.98
CA PRO A 87 -13.47 -13.46 21.14
C PRO A 87 -13.69 -14.94 20.82
N LYS A 88 -14.62 -15.25 19.91
CA LYS A 88 -14.89 -16.64 19.48
C LYS A 88 -13.72 -17.22 18.67
N LEU A 89 -13.12 -16.42 17.79
CA LEU A 89 -11.95 -16.83 16.99
C LEU A 89 -10.71 -17.01 17.87
N ILE A 90 -10.49 -16.11 18.83
CA ILE A 90 -9.41 -16.21 19.82
C ILE A 90 -9.58 -17.46 20.68
N ALA A 91 -10.79 -17.74 21.18
CA ALA A 91 -11.06 -18.95 21.94
C ALA A 91 -10.78 -20.24 21.12
N ALA A 92 -11.11 -20.24 19.83
CA ALA A 92 -10.79 -21.36 18.93
C ALA A 92 -9.27 -21.55 18.78
N LEU A 93 -8.53 -20.46 18.57
CA LEU A 93 -7.07 -20.49 18.51
C LEU A 93 -6.44 -21.01 19.81
N ALA A 94 -6.91 -20.52 20.96
CA ALA A 94 -6.45 -20.96 22.28
C ALA A 94 -6.79 -22.44 22.55
N ALA A 95 -7.86 -22.97 21.95
CA ALA A 95 -8.23 -24.38 22.00
C ALA A 95 -7.40 -25.26 21.03
N GLY A 96 -6.39 -24.70 20.36
CA GLY A 96 -5.53 -25.44 19.44
C GLY A 96 -6.12 -25.59 18.04
N GLN A 97 -7.07 -24.76 17.63
CA GLN A 97 -7.56 -24.73 16.25
C GLN A 97 -6.73 -23.78 15.38
N SER A 98 -6.74 -24.02 14.08
CA SER A 98 -6.19 -23.14 13.05
C SER A 98 -7.27 -22.21 12.49
N VAL A 99 -6.98 -20.92 12.39
CA VAL A 99 -7.89 -19.91 11.81
C VAL A 99 -7.20 -19.26 10.62
N ALA A 100 -7.80 -19.31 9.43
CA ALA A 100 -7.38 -18.53 8.28
C ALA A 100 -8.23 -17.27 8.17
N LEU A 101 -7.62 -16.09 8.31
CA LEU A 101 -8.24 -14.80 8.06
C LEU A 101 -7.99 -14.37 6.61
N ILE A 102 -9.06 -14.06 5.89
CA ILE A 102 -9.05 -13.47 4.54
C ILE A 102 -9.84 -12.17 4.52
N SER A 103 -9.45 -11.25 3.65
CA SER A 103 -10.30 -10.12 3.23
C SER A 103 -11.00 -10.46 1.91
N ASP A 104 -11.96 -9.63 1.51
CA ASP A 104 -12.69 -9.82 0.26
C ASP A 104 -11.76 -9.78 -0.96
N ALA A 105 -10.68 -9.01 -0.89
CA ALA A 105 -9.65 -8.95 -1.93
C ALA A 105 -8.28 -8.55 -1.36
N GLY A 106 -7.22 -9.18 -1.86
CA GLY A 106 -5.85 -8.78 -1.57
C GLY A 106 -5.31 -9.27 -0.23
N THR A 107 -4.44 -8.48 0.39
CA THR A 107 -3.74 -8.87 1.61
C THR A 107 -4.51 -8.37 2.83
N PRO A 108 -4.96 -9.26 3.74
CA PRO A 108 -5.68 -8.85 4.96
C PRO A 108 -4.92 -7.79 5.76
N LEU A 109 -5.66 -6.96 6.49
CA LEU A 109 -5.18 -5.81 7.27
C LEU A 109 -4.73 -4.58 6.46
N VAL A 110 -4.55 -4.68 5.14
CA VAL A 110 -4.15 -3.53 4.31
C VAL A 110 -5.40 -2.79 3.84
N SER A 111 -5.83 -1.80 4.62
CA SER A 111 -7.12 -1.12 4.45
C SER A 111 -8.35 -2.03 4.63
N ASP A 112 -8.15 -3.14 5.34
CA ASP A 112 -9.15 -4.19 5.61
C ASP A 112 -9.23 -4.49 7.13
N PRO A 113 -10.32 -5.12 7.62
CA PRO A 113 -10.41 -5.59 9.00
C PRO A 113 -9.33 -6.64 9.33
N GLY A 114 -9.06 -6.83 10.63
CA GLY A 114 -8.15 -7.88 11.10
C GLY A 114 -7.08 -7.42 12.10
N TYR A 115 -6.75 -6.13 12.11
CA TYR A 115 -5.71 -5.57 12.98
C TYR A 115 -5.94 -5.93 14.46
N ARG A 116 -7.18 -5.77 14.93
CA ARG A 116 -7.56 -6.09 16.31
C ARG A 116 -7.40 -7.58 16.63
N LEU A 117 -7.82 -8.47 15.73
CA LEU A 117 -7.69 -9.92 15.92
C LEU A 117 -6.21 -10.34 16.00
N VAL A 118 -5.36 -9.76 15.16
CA VAL A 118 -3.91 -10.00 15.19
C VAL A 118 -3.31 -9.53 16.51
N GLY A 119 -3.67 -8.33 16.98
CA GLY A 119 -3.22 -7.83 18.28
C GLY A 119 -3.62 -8.76 19.43
N GLU A 120 -4.90 -9.12 19.51
CA GLU A 120 -5.43 -10.02 20.55
C GLU A 120 -4.77 -11.41 20.51
N ALA A 121 -4.46 -11.93 19.32
CA ALA A 121 -3.74 -13.19 19.17
C ALA A 121 -2.30 -13.10 19.68
N LEU A 122 -1.57 -12.04 19.31
CA LEU A 122 -0.20 -11.82 19.77
C LEU A 122 -0.12 -11.63 21.28
N ASP A 123 -1.06 -10.91 21.88
CA ASP A 123 -1.15 -10.71 23.34
C ASP A 123 -1.29 -12.03 24.12
N GLN A 124 -1.86 -13.06 23.48
CA GLN A 124 -2.02 -14.40 24.07
C GLN A 124 -0.91 -15.38 23.67
N GLY A 125 0.15 -14.91 23.01
CA GLY A 125 1.25 -15.75 22.53
C GLY A 125 0.86 -16.68 21.39
N ILE A 126 -0.26 -16.41 20.71
CA ILE A 126 -0.73 -17.19 19.56
C ILE A 126 0.12 -16.82 18.35
N ARG A 127 0.64 -17.83 17.67
CA ARG A 127 1.45 -17.64 16.46
C ARG A 127 0.59 -17.02 15.36
N VAL A 128 1.11 -15.96 14.74
CA VAL A 128 0.55 -15.34 13.53
C VAL A 128 1.44 -15.69 12.33
N VAL A 129 0.84 -16.22 11.26
CA VAL A 129 1.56 -16.72 10.09
C VAL A 129 1.06 -16.00 8.83
N PRO A 130 1.84 -15.07 8.25
CA PRO A 130 1.46 -14.44 6.98
C PRO A 130 1.65 -15.40 5.81
N ILE A 131 0.62 -15.51 4.97
CA ILE A 131 0.65 -16.19 3.67
C ILE A 131 0.67 -15.12 2.58
N PRO A 132 1.82 -14.91 1.90
CA PRO A 132 1.96 -13.86 0.90
C PRO A 132 1.09 -14.17 -0.31
N GLY A 133 0.74 -13.13 -1.05
CA GLY A 133 -0.10 -13.22 -2.24
C GLY A 133 -0.43 -11.83 -2.80
N PRO A 134 -1.55 -11.71 -3.53
CA PRO A 134 -1.90 -10.49 -4.25
C PRO A 134 -2.04 -9.25 -3.38
N SER A 135 -1.60 -8.11 -3.92
CA SER A 135 -1.65 -6.80 -3.27
C SER A 135 -1.82 -5.72 -4.34
N ALA A 136 -2.97 -5.05 -4.37
CA ALA A 136 -3.26 -4.01 -5.36
C ALA A 136 -2.26 -2.83 -5.31
N PRO A 137 -1.81 -2.32 -4.14
CA PRO A 137 -0.78 -1.29 -4.05
C PRO A 137 0.54 -1.70 -4.70
N LEU A 138 0.99 -2.93 -4.47
CA LEU A 138 2.25 -3.43 -5.03
C LEU A 138 2.13 -3.70 -6.53
N ALA A 139 1.02 -4.27 -6.98
CA ALA A 139 0.73 -4.46 -8.41
C ALA A 139 0.79 -3.11 -9.15
N ALA A 140 0.08 -2.09 -8.63
CA ALA A 140 0.11 -0.74 -9.19
C ALA A 140 1.52 -0.13 -9.19
N LEU A 141 2.25 -0.21 -8.07
CA LEU A 141 3.60 0.33 -7.96
C LEU A 141 4.55 -0.29 -8.98
N THR A 142 4.56 -1.62 -9.10
CA THR A 142 5.48 -2.33 -10.01
C THR A 142 5.27 -1.97 -11.48
N ALA A 143 4.04 -1.61 -11.86
CA ALA A 143 3.70 -1.22 -13.22
C ALA A 143 3.62 0.31 -13.44
N SER A 144 3.83 1.11 -12.38
CA SER A 144 3.70 2.58 -12.43
C SER A 144 4.84 3.30 -13.16
N GLY A 145 6.02 2.65 -13.27
CA GLY A 145 7.25 3.31 -13.74
C GLY A 145 7.84 4.34 -12.76
N LEU A 146 7.39 4.36 -11.50
CA LEU A 146 7.89 5.24 -10.44
C LEU A 146 8.98 4.56 -9.60
N PRO A 147 9.82 5.31 -8.87
CA PRO A 147 10.77 4.75 -7.91
C PRO A 147 10.05 3.87 -6.87
N SER A 148 10.64 2.72 -6.57
CA SER A 148 10.05 1.69 -5.70
C SER A 148 10.99 1.25 -4.57
N ASP A 149 12.14 1.93 -4.43
CA ASP A 149 13.09 1.77 -3.32
C ASP A 149 12.52 2.29 -1.99
N ALA A 150 11.68 3.32 -2.05
CA ALA A 150 10.86 3.79 -0.93
C ALA A 150 9.46 4.17 -1.41
N PHE A 151 8.44 3.71 -0.67
CA PHE A 151 7.05 4.09 -0.91
C PHE A 151 6.27 4.20 0.40
N LEU A 152 5.21 5.01 0.38
CA LEU A 152 4.26 5.18 1.48
C LEU A 152 2.86 4.82 0.98
N PHE A 153 2.26 3.80 1.59
CA PHE A 153 0.85 3.51 1.39
C PHE A 153 0.00 4.39 2.33
N ALA A 154 -0.80 5.27 1.74
CA ALA A 154 -1.60 6.26 2.43
C ALA A 154 -3.07 5.88 2.59
N GLY A 155 -3.48 4.71 2.07
CA GLY A 155 -4.86 4.23 2.12
C GLY A 155 -5.83 5.16 1.37
N PHE A 156 -7.05 5.28 1.88
CA PHE A 156 -8.07 6.19 1.35
C PHE A 156 -7.94 7.59 1.94
N LEU A 157 -8.15 8.61 1.10
CA LEU A 157 -8.22 9.99 1.55
C LEU A 157 -9.52 10.30 2.31
N PRO A 158 -9.49 11.18 3.34
CA PRO A 158 -10.70 11.65 4.01
C PRO A 158 -11.74 12.21 3.04
N VAL A 159 -13.03 12.00 3.36
CA VAL A 159 -14.15 12.49 2.53
C VAL A 159 -14.29 14.01 2.61
N LYS A 160 -14.03 14.60 3.79
CA LYS A 160 -14.18 16.05 4.01
C LYS A 160 -13.03 16.81 3.34
N VAL A 161 -13.37 17.77 2.48
CA VAL A 161 -12.41 18.57 1.67
C VAL A 161 -11.24 19.11 2.49
N GLY A 162 -11.51 19.79 3.62
CA GLY A 162 -10.44 20.34 4.48
C GLY A 162 -9.52 19.27 5.06
N GLN A 163 -10.07 18.14 5.53
CA GLN A 163 -9.26 17.03 6.07
C GLN A 163 -8.44 16.35 4.98
N ARG A 164 -8.99 16.24 3.77
CA ARG A 164 -8.28 15.70 2.59
C ARG A 164 -7.07 16.56 2.24
N LEU A 165 -7.25 17.87 2.11
CA LEU A 165 -6.17 18.80 1.81
C LEU A 165 -5.10 18.80 2.90
N SER A 166 -5.48 18.88 4.19
CA SER A 166 -4.52 18.80 5.29
C SER A 166 -3.74 17.49 5.30
N ARG A 167 -4.38 16.36 4.98
CA ARG A 167 -3.70 15.07 4.86
C ARG A 167 -2.71 15.06 3.70
N LEU A 168 -3.05 15.63 2.55
CA LEU A 168 -2.18 15.69 1.38
C LEU A 168 -0.97 16.62 1.61
N GLU A 169 -1.17 17.79 2.20
CA GLU A 169 -0.08 18.72 2.54
C GLU A 169 0.95 18.06 3.48
N ALA A 170 0.49 17.27 4.46
CA ALA A 170 1.38 16.51 5.33
C ALA A 170 2.24 15.46 4.59
N LEU A 171 1.81 15.01 3.40
CA LEU A 171 2.52 14.05 2.56
C LEU A 171 3.39 14.71 1.49
N ARG A 172 3.30 16.04 1.32
CA ARG A 172 3.97 16.77 0.24
C ARG A 172 5.48 16.57 0.23
N ALA A 173 6.13 16.61 1.39
CA ALA A 173 7.59 16.52 1.49
C ALA A 173 8.13 15.09 1.60
N VAL A 174 7.28 14.06 1.54
CA VAL A 174 7.71 12.66 1.67
C VAL A 174 8.59 12.28 0.47
N PRO A 175 9.85 11.86 0.69
CA PRO A 175 10.79 11.51 -0.38
C PRO A 175 10.58 10.07 -0.85
N ALA A 176 9.34 9.71 -1.16
CA ALA A 176 8.95 8.35 -1.54
C ALA A 176 7.74 8.37 -2.48
N THR A 177 7.54 7.31 -3.24
CA THR A 177 6.29 7.14 -4.01
C THR A 177 5.11 7.01 -3.06
N LEU A 178 4.08 7.85 -3.23
CA LEU A 178 2.85 7.80 -2.46
C LEU A 178 1.84 6.90 -3.18
N ILE A 179 1.16 6.02 -2.45
CA ILE A 179 0.14 5.12 -3.00
C ILE A 179 -1.17 5.32 -2.24
N PHE A 180 -2.25 5.56 -2.96
CA PHE A 180 -3.59 5.75 -2.42
C PHE A 180 -4.56 4.75 -3.05
N PHE A 181 -5.57 4.37 -2.29
CA PHE A 181 -6.79 3.83 -2.85
C PHE A 181 -7.80 4.95 -3.05
N GLU A 182 -8.60 4.84 -4.11
CA GLU A 182 -9.69 5.79 -4.35
C GLU A 182 -10.90 5.13 -5.00
N SER A 183 -12.08 5.63 -4.67
CA SER A 183 -13.32 5.24 -5.35
C SER A 183 -13.43 5.95 -6.70
N PRO A 184 -14.01 5.31 -7.73
CA PRO A 184 -14.15 5.95 -9.04
C PRO A 184 -14.95 7.25 -9.01
N ARG A 185 -15.97 7.31 -8.15
CA ARG A 185 -16.84 8.48 -8.00
C ARG A 185 -16.12 9.70 -7.43
N ARG A 186 -15.05 9.50 -6.66
CA ARG A 186 -14.26 10.56 -6.03
C ARG A 186 -12.94 10.83 -6.76
N LEU A 187 -12.61 10.05 -7.80
CA LEU A 187 -11.29 10.11 -8.42
C LEU A 187 -10.96 11.51 -8.95
N ALA A 188 -11.85 12.10 -9.76
CA ALA A 188 -11.62 13.41 -10.36
C ALA A 188 -11.40 14.50 -9.29
N GLU A 189 -12.26 14.54 -8.27
CA GLU A 189 -12.17 15.49 -7.16
C GLU A 189 -10.88 15.30 -6.36
N SER A 190 -10.49 14.04 -6.11
CA SER A 190 -9.30 13.72 -5.31
C SER A 190 -8.02 14.01 -6.08
N LEU A 191 -7.97 13.75 -7.39
CA LEU A 191 -6.86 14.15 -8.25
C LEU A 191 -6.71 15.68 -8.30
N GLY A 192 -7.82 16.42 -8.37
CA GLY A 192 -7.80 17.89 -8.27
C GLY A 192 -7.13 18.37 -6.98
N ALA A 193 -7.55 17.81 -5.83
CA ALA A 193 -6.95 18.12 -4.53
C ALA A 193 -5.49 17.67 -4.41
N MET A 194 -5.12 16.52 -4.99
CA MET A 194 -3.75 16.05 -5.04
C MET A 194 -2.87 17.01 -5.85
N VAL A 195 -3.36 17.55 -6.96
CA VAL A 195 -2.59 18.55 -7.72
C VAL A 195 -2.42 19.84 -6.91
N GLU A 196 -3.47 20.31 -6.24
CA GLU A 196 -3.43 21.52 -5.40
C GLU A 196 -2.35 21.40 -4.31
N ALA A 197 -2.35 20.29 -3.56
CA ALA A 197 -1.47 20.12 -2.41
C ALA A 197 -0.07 19.58 -2.75
N LEU A 198 0.06 18.68 -3.74
CA LEU A 198 1.31 17.99 -4.04
C LEU A 198 2.09 18.60 -5.22
N GLY A 199 1.42 19.38 -6.07
CA GLY A 199 1.97 19.95 -7.30
C GLY A 199 1.71 19.08 -8.53
N GLY A 200 1.41 19.71 -9.67
CA GLY A 200 0.93 19.03 -10.88
C GLY A 200 1.99 18.29 -11.70
N GLU A 201 3.26 18.67 -11.57
CA GLU A 201 4.34 18.13 -12.41
C GLU A 201 4.85 16.76 -11.95
N ARG A 202 4.46 16.31 -10.75
CA ARG A 202 4.88 14.98 -10.27
C ARG A 202 4.44 13.90 -11.24
N LYS A 203 5.35 12.99 -11.58
CA LYS A 203 5.00 11.75 -12.28
C LYS A 203 4.02 10.96 -11.43
N ALA A 204 3.00 10.40 -12.07
CA ALA A 204 1.98 9.61 -11.40
C ALA A 204 1.48 8.49 -12.33
N ALA A 205 0.82 7.50 -11.72
CA ALA A 205 0.17 6.40 -12.40
C ALA A 205 -1.20 6.11 -11.75
N ILE A 206 -2.20 5.81 -12.56
CA ILE A 206 -3.54 5.38 -12.12
C ILE A 206 -3.75 3.95 -12.60
N GLY A 207 -3.74 3.01 -11.67
CA GLY A 207 -4.11 1.61 -11.92
C GLY A 207 -5.60 1.44 -11.70
N ARG A 208 -6.32 0.94 -12.71
CA ARG A 208 -7.75 0.68 -12.67
C ARG A 208 -8.03 -0.78 -12.96
N GLU A 209 -8.92 -1.38 -12.17
CA GLU A 209 -9.38 -2.77 -12.39
C GLU A 209 -8.23 -3.76 -12.54
N LEU A 210 -7.19 -3.61 -11.70
CA LEU A 210 -6.00 -4.45 -11.73
C LEU A 210 -6.38 -5.93 -11.63
N THR A 211 -5.78 -6.72 -12.50
CA THR A 211 -5.97 -8.15 -12.76
C THR A 211 -7.30 -8.51 -13.45
N LYS A 212 -8.24 -7.58 -13.60
CA LYS A 212 -9.56 -7.86 -14.20
C LYS A 212 -9.56 -7.66 -15.71
N THR A 213 -10.68 -8.00 -16.36
CA THR A 213 -10.84 -7.91 -17.83
C THR A 213 -10.56 -6.52 -18.42
N PHE A 214 -10.84 -5.46 -17.67
CA PHE A 214 -10.66 -4.07 -18.12
C PHE A 214 -9.49 -3.38 -17.40
N GLU A 215 -8.47 -4.14 -17.04
CA GLU A 215 -7.24 -3.61 -16.44
C GLU A 215 -6.66 -2.47 -17.30
N GLU A 216 -6.28 -1.38 -16.63
CA GLU A 216 -5.69 -0.23 -17.26
C GLU A 216 -4.69 0.45 -16.32
N ILE A 217 -3.55 0.85 -16.87
CA ILE A 217 -2.54 1.65 -16.16
C ILE A 217 -2.25 2.89 -17.00
N ARG A 218 -2.65 4.05 -16.48
CA ARG A 218 -2.39 5.35 -17.12
C ARG A 218 -1.27 6.07 -16.39
N THR A 219 -0.21 6.41 -17.09
CA THR A 219 0.93 7.16 -16.55
C THR A 219 1.00 8.56 -17.15
N GLY A 220 1.46 9.53 -16.38
CA GLY A 220 1.65 10.91 -16.85
C GLY A 220 2.08 11.83 -15.73
N THR A 221 1.98 13.14 -15.95
CA THR A 221 2.03 14.09 -14.82
C THR A 221 0.71 14.03 -14.06
N LEU A 222 0.75 14.34 -12.77
CA LEU A 222 -0.44 14.36 -11.92
C LEU A 222 -1.50 15.33 -12.47
N ARG A 223 -1.08 16.46 -13.03
CA ARG A 223 -1.95 17.41 -13.74
C ARG A 223 -2.64 16.76 -14.94
N ALA A 224 -1.89 16.15 -15.86
CA ALA A 224 -2.45 15.55 -17.06
C ALA A 224 -3.46 14.44 -16.74
N LEU A 225 -3.19 13.63 -15.71
CA LEU A 225 -4.11 12.61 -15.23
C LEU A 225 -5.36 13.23 -14.59
N ALA A 226 -5.21 14.28 -13.78
CA ALA A 226 -6.35 15.00 -13.19
C ALA A 226 -7.26 15.57 -14.28
N ASP A 227 -6.70 16.23 -15.30
CA ASP A 227 -7.45 16.83 -16.40
C ASP A 227 -8.18 15.76 -17.22
N HIS A 228 -7.54 14.61 -17.47
CA HIS A 228 -8.17 13.47 -18.13
C HIS A 228 -9.41 12.97 -17.38
N TYR A 229 -9.29 12.72 -16.07
CA TYR A 229 -10.40 12.19 -15.28
C TYR A 229 -11.46 13.24 -14.92
N ALA A 230 -11.15 14.52 -15.03
CA ALA A 230 -12.15 15.59 -14.93
C ALA A 230 -13.03 15.69 -16.19
N ALA A 231 -12.48 15.36 -17.37
CA ALA A 231 -13.19 15.42 -18.65
C ALA A 231 -13.85 14.09 -19.04
N ALA A 232 -13.34 12.95 -18.55
CA ALA A 232 -13.86 11.63 -18.85
C ALA A 232 -15.11 11.28 -18.02
N ASP A 233 -15.89 10.32 -18.51
CA ASP A 233 -16.95 9.71 -17.72
C ASP A 233 -16.38 9.06 -16.46
N THR A 234 -17.18 9.02 -15.39
CA THR A 234 -16.79 8.38 -14.13
C THR A 234 -16.35 6.94 -14.41
N PRO A 235 -15.09 6.57 -14.10
CA PRO A 235 -14.64 5.20 -14.33
C PRO A 235 -15.45 4.22 -13.50
N LYS A 236 -15.42 2.95 -13.89
CA LYS A 236 -15.95 1.86 -13.07
C LYS A 236 -14.79 1.10 -12.44
N GLY A 237 -15.07 0.45 -11.32
CA GLY A 237 -14.17 -0.51 -10.70
C GLY A 237 -13.43 0.00 -9.47
N GLU A 238 -12.24 -0.54 -9.26
CA GLU A 238 -11.32 -0.16 -8.17
C GLU A 238 -10.11 0.58 -8.74
N ILE A 239 -9.60 1.54 -7.97
CA ILE A 239 -8.50 2.42 -8.41
C ILE A 239 -7.40 2.49 -7.36
N VAL A 240 -6.17 2.39 -7.85
CA VAL A 240 -4.95 2.69 -7.11
C VAL A 240 -4.27 3.89 -7.77
N VAL A 241 -3.95 4.91 -6.99
CA VAL A 241 -3.23 6.11 -7.43
C VAL A 241 -1.81 6.06 -6.89
N CYS A 242 -0.81 6.05 -7.77
CA CYS A 242 0.59 6.16 -7.41
C CYS A 242 1.12 7.54 -7.83
N ILE A 243 1.80 8.25 -6.93
CA ILE A 243 2.40 9.57 -7.19
C ILE A 243 3.85 9.50 -6.79
N GLY A 244 4.75 9.85 -7.70
CA GLY A 244 6.19 9.87 -7.45
C GLY A 244 6.57 10.84 -6.32
N PRO A 245 7.82 10.73 -5.83
CA PRO A 245 8.35 11.71 -4.88
C PRO A 245 8.28 13.12 -5.49
N ALA A 246 8.36 14.14 -4.62
CA ALA A 246 8.60 15.49 -5.11
C ALA A 246 9.86 15.47 -5.98
N GLU A 247 9.83 16.13 -7.14
CA GLU A 247 11.08 16.35 -7.87
C GLU A 247 12.03 17.06 -6.90
N ALA A 248 13.25 16.52 -6.75
CA ALA A 248 14.29 17.23 -6.04
C ALA A 248 14.42 18.57 -6.75
N LYS A 249 14.07 19.66 -6.05
CA LYS A 249 14.49 20.98 -6.52
C LYS A 249 15.99 20.87 -6.70
N ALA A 250 16.47 21.11 -7.92
CA ALA A 250 17.89 21.42 -8.08
C ALA A 250 18.15 22.54 -7.08
N ASP A 251 19.10 22.33 -6.15
CA ASP A 251 19.34 23.25 -5.05
C ASP A 251 19.35 24.68 -5.61
N GLU A 252 18.33 25.46 -5.23
CA GLU A 252 18.19 26.81 -5.75
C GLU A 252 19.45 27.58 -5.33
N PRO A 253 20.01 28.46 -6.19
CA PRO A 253 21.25 29.18 -5.87
C PRO A 253 21.20 29.86 -4.50
N GLU A 254 20.03 30.33 -4.07
CA GLU A 254 19.83 30.95 -2.76
C GLU A 254 19.98 29.97 -1.57
N ASP A 255 19.64 28.70 -1.75
CA ASP A 255 19.78 27.67 -0.71
C ASP A 255 21.24 27.21 -0.59
N ILE A 256 21.92 27.06 -1.72
CA ILE A 256 23.37 26.83 -1.78
C ILE A 256 24.12 28.00 -1.13
N ASP A 257 23.73 29.24 -1.45
CA ASP A 257 24.38 30.44 -0.92
C ASP A 257 24.21 30.55 0.61
N ARG A 258 23.02 30.25 1.13
CA ARG A 258 22.77 30.18 2.59
C ARG A 258 23.59 29.08 3.26
N LEU A 259 23.64 27.88 2.67
CA LEU A 259 24.46 26.78 3.17
C LEU A 259 25.95 27.16 3.20
N LEU A 260 26.45 27.77 2.12
CA LEU A 260 27.83 28.22 2.01
C LEU A 260 28.17 29.27 3.08
N LEU A 261 27.31 30.29 3.27
CA LEU A 261 27.52 31.33 4.27
C LEU A 261 27.47 30.78 5.70
N SER A 262 26.54 29.87 5.99
CA SER A 262 26.41 29.21 7.29
C SER A 262 27.66 28.39 7.64
N LEU A 263 28.09 27.50 6.75
CA LEU A 263 29.30 26.71 6.94
C LEU A 263 30.54 27.61 7.09
N ALA A 264 30.63 28.67 6.29
CA ALA A 264 31.77 29.59 6.31
C ALA A 264 31.83 30.48 7.56
N ALA A 265 30.78 30.51 8.39
CA ALA A 265 30.81 31.14 9.71
C ALA A 265 31.58 30.28 10.73
N GLU A 266 31.61 28.96 10.55
CA GLU A 266 32.23 28.02 11.49
C GLU A 266 33.56 27.44 11.00
N MET A 267 33.82 27.51 9.69
CA MET A 267 35.04 26.94 9.10
C MET A 267 35.64 27.79 7.96
N PRO A 268 36.92 27.60 7.63
CA PRO A 268 37.56 28.28 6.50
C PRO A 268 36.83 28.03 5.19
N ALA A 269 36.78 29.03 4.32
CA ALA A 269 36.00 29.01 3.07
C ALA A 269 36.27 27.77 2.18
N SER A 270 37.51 27.27 2.14
CA SER A 270 37.86 26.06 1.36
C SER A 270 37.29 24.78 1.97
N LYS A 271 37.14 24.71 3.30
CA LYS A 271 36.48 23.61 4.00
C LYS A 271 34.95 23.73 3.86
N ALA A 272 34.39 24.93 4.00
CA ALA A 272 32.96 25.17 3.81
C ALA A 272 32.50 24.76 2.41
N ALA A 273 33.24 25.14 1.36
CA ALA A 273 32.94 24.74 -0.01
C ALA A 273 33.11 23.22 -0.26
N ALA A 274 34.03 22.56 0.46
CA ALA A 274 34.21 21.11 0.36
C ALA A 274 33.07 20.35 1.04
N GLU A 275 32.55 20.86 2.17
CA GLU A 275 31.44 20.24 2.88
C GLU A 275 30.12 20.48 2.14
N ALA A 276 29.89 21.70 1.66
CA ALA A 276 28.75 22.00 0.77
C ALA A 276 28.75 21.10 -0.48
N ALA A 277 29.91 20.87 -1.11
CA ALA A 277 30.03 19.95 -2.26
C ALA A 277 29.60 18.52 -1.94
N LYS A 278 29.86 18.02 -0.72
CA LYS A 278 29.40 16.69 -0.30
C LYS A 278 27.89 16.66 -0.07
N MET A 279 27.34 17.75 0.46
CA MET A 279 25.92 17.85 0.83
C MET A 279 25.01 18.08 -0.37
N THR A 280 25.47 18.84 -1.38
CA THR A 280 24.69 19.22 -2.56
C THR A 280 25.08 18.48 -3.85
N GLY A 281 26.20 17.76 -3.83
CA GLY A 281 26.77 17.15 -5.04
C GLY A 281 27.43 18.16 -6.01
N GLY A 282 27.50 19.44 -5.66
CA GLY A 282 28.13 20.49 -6.47
C GLY A 282 29.66 20.40 -6.54
N GLN A 283 30.28 21.06 -7.52
CA GLN A 283 31.74 21.10 -7.64
C GLN A 283 32.37 22.05 -6.61
N LYS A 284 33.29 21.55 -5.78
CA LYS A 284 34.01 22.33 -4.75
C LYS A 284 34.59 23.65 -5.29
N GLN A 285 35.21 23.65 -6.47
CA GLN A 285 35.80 24.86 -7.05
C GLN A 285 34.75 25.92 -7.43
N ALA A 286 33.57 25.49 -7.90
CA ALA A 286 32.47 26.40 -8.22
C ALA A 286 31.87 26.99 -6.95
N LEU A 287 31.61 26.16 -5.95
CA LEU A 287 31.09 26.57 -4.64
C LEU A 287 32.05 27.49 -3.88
N TYR A 288 33.36 27.26 -4.00
CA TYR A 288 34.37 28.14 -3.40
C TYR A 288 34.37 29.53 -4.03
N ARG A 289 34.32 29.62 -5.37
CA ARG A 289 34.20 30.91 -6.06
C ARG A 289 32.92 31.64 -5.66
N ARG A 290 31.79 30.93 -5.64
CA ARG A 290 30.50 31.49 -5.22
C ARG A 290 30.54 32.07 -3.81
N LEU A 291 31.16 31.37 -2.86
CA LEU A 291 31.32 31.85 -1.49
C LEU A 291 32.18 33.13 -1.40
N LEU A 292 33.18 33.29 -2.26
CA LEU A 292 33.98 34.53 -2.30
C LEU A 292 33.14 35.70 -2.84
N GLU A 293 32.37 35.49 -3.92
CA GLU A 293 31.45 36.49 -4.47
C GLU A 293 30.42 36.97 -3.43
N LEU A 294 29.87 36.04 -2.63
CA LEU A 294 28.91 36.35 -1.57
C LEU A 294 29.50 37.15 -0.41
N ARG A 295 30.80 37.00 -0.14
CA ARG A 295 31.50 37.77 0.90
C ARG A 295 31.83 39.17 0.41
N GLU A 296 32.29 39.29 -0.84
CA GLU A 296 32.57 40.59 -1.46
C GLU A 296 31.31 41.45 -1.62
N GLY A 297 30.15 40.85 -1.90
CA GLY A 297 28.87 41.56 -1.98
C GLY A 297 28.25 41.97 -0.64
N ARG A 298 28.84 41.62 0.51
CA ARG A 298 28.38 42.01 1.86
C ARG A 298 29.19 43.15 2.49
N ASP A 299 30.40 43.40 1.99
CA ASP A 299 31.32 44.43 2.49
C ASP A 299 31.22 45.76 1.70
N GLY A 300 30.20 45.92 0.85
CA GLY A 300 29.83 47.15 0.15
C GLY A 300 28.41 47.58 0.46
#